data_AF-A0A7S1WAF3-F1
#
_entry.id   AF-A0A7S1WAF3-F1
#
_cell.length_a   1.000
_cell.length_b   1.000
_cell.length_c   1.000
_cell.angle_alpha   90.00
_cell.angle_beta   90.00
_cell.angle_gamma   90.00
#
_symmetry.space_group_name_H-M   'P 1'
#
loop_
_entity.id
_entity.type
_entity.pdbx_description
1 polymer ?
#
loop_
_entity_poly.entity_id
_entity_poly.type
_entity_poly.pdbx_seq_one_letter_code
_entity_poly.pdbx_strand_id
1 'polypeptide(L)'
;MRGRRAGVSRWQQQETQKAHMKDYADALDAEAVARGLDEVERFEQRLLEFARQHEQEIARDAVLRARLKSVADTAGVDLQRCSRGRLSKLVGGGSYDNDLAARVIEFCMAESRVTGSLVPLPRVLRHLRSQTPDDDISTSDVER
;
A
#
# COMPACT_ATOMS: atom_id res chain seq x y z
N MET A 1 53.27 -32.48 34.15
CA MET A 1 52.19 -31.50 33.82
C MET A 1 51.85 -31.51 32.31
N ARG A 2 51.24 -32.58 31.75
CA ARG A 2 50.96 -32.68 30.29
C ARG A 2 49.53 -33.08 29.86
N GLY A 3 48.58 -33.21 30.80
CA GLY A 3 47.18 -33.62 30.48
C GLY A 3 46.19 -32.49 30.22
N ARG A 4 46.53 -31.23 30.56
CA ARG A 4 45.57 -30.09 30.52
C ARG A 4 45.41 -29.42 29.15
N ARG A 5 46.25 -29.74 28.15
CA ARG A 5 46.22 -29.08 26.83
C ARG A 5 45.32 -29.79 25.80
N ALA A 6 45.15 -31.10 25.91
CA ALA A 6 44.37 -31.89 24.94
C ALA A 6 42.86 -31.61 25.02
N GLY A 7 42.31 -31.33 26.21
CA GLY A 7 40.90 -30.98 26.40
C GLY A 7 40.56 -29.55 25.96
N VAL A 8 41.51 -28.61 26.10
CA VAL A 8 41.34 -27.21 25.71
C VAL A 8 41.26 -27.06 24.19
N SER A 9 42.06 -27.81 23.42
CA SER A 9 41.94 -27.82 21.95
C SER A 9 40.59 -28.34 21.46
N ARG A 10 40.06 -29.41 22.07
CA ARG A 10 38.75 -29.97 21.69
C ARG A 10 37.60 -29.05 22.09
N TRP A 11 37.70 -28.39 23.24
CA TRP A 11 36.76 -27.36 23.68
C TRP A 11 36.81 -26.13 22.76
N GLN A 12 37.99 -25.64 22.40
CA GLN A 12 38.16 -24.51 21.49
C GLN A 12 37.61 -24.85 20.09
N GLN A 13 37.83 -26.06 19.58
CA GLN A 13 37.23 -26.53 18.33
C GLN A 13 35.69 -26.61 18.42
N GLN A 14 35.15 -27.05 19.56
CA GLN A 14 33.72 -27.12 19.78
C GLN A 14 33.08 -25.72 19.87
N GLU A 15 33.77 -24.77 20.50
CA GLU A 15 33.32 -23.38 20.62
C GLU A 15 33.35 -22.67 19.26
N THR A 16 34.40 -22.90 18.45
CA THR A 16 34.46 -22.39 17.07
C THR A 16 33.38 -23.00 16.20
N GLN A 17 33.09 -24.30 16.33
CA GLN A 17 32.02 -24.96 15.57
C GLN A 17 30.64 -24.40 15.94
N LYS A 18 30.38 -24.14 17.23
CA LYS A 18 29.14 -23.49 17.69
C LYS A 18 29.02 -22.06 17.16
N ALA A 19 30.12 -21.29 17.17
CA ALA A 19 30.14 -19.95 16.60
C ALA A 19 29.82 -19.98 15.09
N HIS A 20 30.47 -20.87 14.33
CA HIS A 20 30.18 -21.04 12.90
C HIS A 20 28.74 -21.48 12.61
N MET A 21 28.17 -22.38 13.43
CA MET A 21 26.76 -22.77 13.29
C MET A 21 25.81 -21.61 13.57
N LYS A 22 26.13 -20.76 14.56
CA LYS A 22 25.35 -19.57 14.87
C LYS A 22 25.41 -18.56 13.74
N ASP A 23 26.61 -18.22 13.26
CA ASP A 23 26.79 -17.28 12.15
C ASP A 23 26.05 -17.75 10.89
N TYR A 24 26.06 -19.07 10.63
CA TYR A 24 25.31 -19.66 9.52
C TYR A 24 23.79 -19.57 9.72
N ALA A 25 23.29 -19.78 10.94
CA ALA A 25 21.87 -19.61 11.27
C ALA A 25 21.44 -18.13 11.10
N ASP A 26 22.22 -17.19 11.62
CA ASP A 26 21.97 -15.75 11.49
C ASP A 26 21.96 -15.32 10.00
N ALA A 27 22.85 -15.90 9.18
CA ALA A 27 22.89 -15.66 7.73
C ALA A 27 21.66 -16.22 7.01
N LEU A 28 21.18 -17.42 7.38
CA LEU A 28 19.96 -18.01 6.81
C LEU A 28 18.73 -17.17 7.14
N ASP A 29 18.63 -16.67 8.38
CA ASP A 29 17.54 -15.79 8.81
C ASP A 29 17.57 -14.47 8.04
N ALA A 30 18.75 -13.87 7.85
CA ALA A 30 18.92 -12.68 7.04
C ALA A 30 18.52 -12.90 5.57
N GLU A 31 18.87 -14.04 4.97
CA GLU A 31 18.47 -14.40 3.62
C GLU A 31 16.96 -14.62 3.49
N ALA A 32 16.33 -15.23 4.50
CA ALA A 32 14.87 -15.40 4.54
C ALA A 32 14.15 -14.04 4.59
N VAL A 33 14.62 -13.11 5.41
CA VAL A 33 14.09 -11.74 5.47
C VAL A 33 14.30 -11.01 4.14
N ALA A 34 15.50 -11.09 3.55
CA ALA A 34 15.80 -10.44 2.27
C ALA A 34 14.89 -10.95 1.13
N ARG A 35 14.65 -12.26 1.05
CA ARG A 35 13.70 -12.84 0.10
C ARG A 35 12.26 -12.38 0.34
N GLY A 36 11.86 -12.27 1.61
CA GLY A 36 10.55 -11.73 1.97
C GLY A 36 10.35 -10.29 1.49
N LEU A 37 11.38 -9.45 1.67
CA LEU A 37 11.36 -8.06 1.19
C LEU A 37 11.30 -7.97 -0.35
N ASP A 38 12.04 -8.83 -1.07
CA ASP A 38 11.99 -8.87 -2.54
C ASP A 38 10.59 -9.25 -3.05
N GLU A 39 9.90 -10.19 -2.41
CA GLU A 39 8.53 -10.56 -2.80
C GLU A 39 7.50 -9.45 -2.54
N VAL A 40 7.67 -8.67 -1.46
CA VAL A 40 6.85 -7.48 -1.21
C VAL A 40 7.09 -6.43 -2.29
N GLU A 41 8.35 -6.16 -2.64
CA GLU A 41 8.67 -5.19 -3.70
C GLU A 41 8.11 -5.63 -5.07
N ARG A 42 8.20 -6.92 -5.41
CA ARG A 42 7.57 -7.47 -6.63
C ARG A 42 6.06 -7.38 -6.60
N PHE A 43 5.44 -7.59 -5.44
CA PHE A 43 4.01 -7.43 -5.27
C PHE A 43 3.58 -5.98 -5.51
N GLU A 44 4.28 -5.00 -4.91
CA GLU A 44 4.04 -3.59 -5.15
C GLU A 44 4.12 -3.25 -6.64
N GLN A 45 5.19 -3.68 -7.32
CA GLN A 45 5.37 -3.45 -8.77
C GLN A 45 4.22 -4.00 -9.60
N ARG A 46 3.79 -5.24 -9.34
CA ARG A 46 2.66 -5.88 -10.05
C ARG A 46 1.34 -5.16 -9.79
N LEU A 47 1.10 -4.75 -8.55
CA LEU A 47 -0.13 -4.05 -8.17
C LEU A 47 -0.26 -2.70 -8.89
N LEU A 48 0.87 -2.02 -9.10
CA LEU A 48 0.91 -0.75 -9.81
C LEU A 48 0.78 -0.92 -11.31
N GLU A 49 1.41 -1.93 -11.87
CA GLU A 49 1.24 -2.26 -13.28
C GLU A 49 -0.23 -2.58 -13.57
N PHE A 50 -0.88 -3.35 -12.69
CA PHE A 50 -2.32 -3.60 -12.74
C PHE A 50 -3.13 -2.29 -12.67
N ALA A 51 -2.84 -1.44 -11.68
CA ALA A 51 -3.54 -0.16 -11.52
C ALA A 51 -3.39 0.76 -12.74
N ARG A 52 -2.21 0.74 -13.39
CA ARG A 52 -1.95 1.52 -14.60
C ARG A 52 -2.66 0.96 -15.82
N GLN A 53 -2.65 -0.36 -16.00
CA GLN A 53 -3.29 -1.01 -17.15
C GLN A 53 -4.81 -0.85 -17.12
N HIS A 54 -5.40 -0.81 -15.93
CA HIS A 54 -6.85 -0.74 -15.73
C HIS A 54 -7.33 0.62 -15.18
N GLU A 55 -6.57 1.70 -15.37
CA GLU A 55 -6.86 3.01 -14.76
C GLU A 55 -8.29 3.50 -15.06
N GLN A 56 -8.74 3.38 -16.31
CA GLN A 56 -10.09 3.81 -16.72
C GLN A 56 -11.20 2.91 -16.17
N GLU A 57 -10.94 1.60 -16.08
CA GLU A 57 -11.89 0.64 -15.51
C GLU A 57 -12.04 0.87 -14.00
N ILE A 58 -10.93 1.12 -13.32
CA ILE A 58 -10.90 1.50 -11.91
C ILE A 58 -11.67 2.81 -11.72
N ALA A 59 -11.44 3.84 -12.54
CA ALA A 59 -12.17 5.10 -12.41
C ALA A 59 -13.70 4.94 -12.52
N ARG A 60 -14.18 4.00 -13.34
CA ARG A 60 -15.62 3.78 -13.60
C ARG A 60 -16.28 2.82 -12.62
N ASP A 61 -15.59 1.76 -12.21
CA ASP A 61 -16.16 0.67 -11.39
C ASP A 61 -15.82 0.83 -9.91
N ALA A 62 -16.84 1.12 -9.09
CA ALA A 62 -16.69 1.26 -7.64
C ALA A 62 -16.24 -0.01 -6.93
N VAL A 63 -16.72 -1.17 -7.40
CA VAL A 63 -16.41 -2.48 -6.81
C VAL A 63 -14.95 -2.81 -7.06
N LEU A 64 -14.47 -2.58 -8.29
CA LEU A 64 -13.07 -2.78 -8.64
C LEU A 64 -12.16 -1.84 -7.83
N ARG A 65 -12.51 -0.54 -7.72
CA ARG A 65 -11.78 0.41 -6.85
C ARG A 65 -11.69 -0.08 -5.43
N ALA A 66 -12.82 -0.43 -4.83
CA ALA A 66 -12.89 -0.86 -3.44
C ALA A 66 -12.06 -2.14 -3.22
N ARG A 67 -12.11 -3.08 -4.17
CA ARG A 67 -11.36 -4.33 -4.10
C ARG A 67 -9.85 -4.10 -4.22
N LEU A 68 -9.42 -3.29 -5.18
CA LEU A 68 -8.02 -2.95 -5.38
C LEU A 68 -7.44 -2.28 -4.11
N LYS A 69 -8.17 -1.31 -3.56
CA LYS A 69 -7.83 -0.64 -2.30
C LYS A 69 -7.74 -1.65 -1.14
N SER A 70 -8.72 -2.54 -0.99
CA SER A 70 -8.71 -3.59 0.05
C SER A 70 -7.54 -4.56 -0.05
N VAL A 71 -7.13 -4.94 -1.28
CA VAL A 71 -5.97 -5.81 -1.50
C VAL A 71 -4.68 -5.09 -1.08
N ALA A 72 -4.55 -3.81 -1.41
CA ALA A 72 -3.39 -3.02 -1.01
C ALA A 72 -3.31 -2.83 0.51
N ASP A 73 -4.44 -2.49 1.15
CA ASP A 73 -4.55 -2.35 2.60
C ASP A 73 -4.17 -3.64 3.33
N THR A 74 -4.61 -4.80 2.81
CA THR A 74 -4.28 -6.13 3.38
C THR A 74 -2.79 -6.44 3.30
N ALA A 75 -2.13 -5.97 2.25
CA ALA A 75 -0.68 -6.13 2.08
C ALA A 75 0.14 -5.08 2.86
N GLY A 76 -0.51 -4.12 3.53
CA GLY A 76 0.16 -2.99 4.18
C GLY A 76 0.71 -1.95 3.19
N VAL A 77 0.26 -1.98 1.94
CA VAL A 77 0.67 -1.07 0.87
C VAL A 77 -0.34 0.06 0.76
N ASP A 78 0.09 1.29 1.08
CA ASP A 78 -0.74 2.48 0.92
C ASP A 78 -0.65 3.00 -0.52
N LEU A 79 -1.71 2.76 -1.33
CA LEU A 79 -1.79 3.22 -2.73
C LEU A 79 -1.70 4.75 -2.87
N GLN A 80 -2.24 5.50 -1.91
CA GLN A 80 -2.22 6.98 -1.94
C GLN A 80 -0.84 7.54 -1.65
N ARG A 81 -0.03 6.88 -0.80
CA ARG A 81 1.37 7.25 -0.56
C ARG A 81 2.31 6.75 -1.64
N CYS A 82 2.06 5.55 -2.16
CA CYS A 82 2.80 4.96 -3.26
C CYS A 82 2.90 5.92 -4.46
N SER A 83 1.80 6.59 -4.80
CA SER A 83 1.71 7.59 -5.87
C SER A 83 2.46 8.90 -5.63
N ARG A 84 3.14 9.13 -4.49
CA ARG A 84 3.92 10.37 -4.25
C ARG A 84 5.44 10.19 -4.28
N GLY A 85 5.97 9.01 -3.95
CA GLY A 85 7.41 8.82 -3.70
C GLY A 85 8.17 8.08 -4.82
N ARG A 86 7.81 6.82 -5.08
CA ARG A 86 8.48 5.95 -6.08
C ARG A 86 7.62 5.70 -7.32
N LEU A 87 6.31 5.92 -7.23
CA LEU A 87 5.31 5.40 -8.17
C LEU A 87 4.44 6.52 -8.76
N SER A 88 4.69 7.76 -8.34
CA SER A 88 4.12 9.01 -8.87
C SER A 88 4.39 9.26 -10.35
N LYS A 89 5.46 8.65 -10.88
CA LYS A 89 5.85 8.77 -12.29
C LYS A 89 5.19 7.72 -13.19
N LEU A 90 4.64 6.64 -12.63
CA LEU A 90 4.13 5.49 -13.39
C LEU A 90 2.60 5.43 -13.42
N VAL A 91 1.95 5.82 -12.33
CA VAL A 91 0.51 6.05 -12.27
C VAL A 91 0.32 7.53 -12.55
N GLY A 92 -0.29 7.88 -13.69
CA GLY A 92 -0.65 9.25 -13.99
C GLY A 92 -1.35 9.84 -12.77
N GLY A 93 -0.72 10.87 -12.18
CA GLY A 93 -0.94 11.23 -10.78
C GLY A 93 -2.41 11.32 -10.41
N GLY A 94 -2.85 10.41 -9.53
CA GLY A 94 -4.09 10.47 -8.74
C GLY A 94 -5.21 11.34 -9.31
N SER A 95 -5.71 11.04 -10.51
CA SER A 95 -6.77 11.84 -11.12
C SER A 95 -8.09 11.63 -10.36
N TYR A 96 -8.54 10.39 -10.18
CA TYR A 96 -9.87 10.13 -9.62
C TYR A 96 -10.12 10.72 -8.21
N ASP A 97 -9.32 10.36 -7.20
CA ASP A 97 -9.59 10.78 -5.81
C ASP A 97 -9.38 12.31 -5.64
N ASN A 98 -8.41 12.92 -6.35
CA ASN A 98 -8.20 14.37 -6.30
C ASN A 98 -9.29 15.14 -7.07
N ASP A 99 -9.71 14.63 -8.24
CA ASP A 99 -10.81 15.20 -9.02
C ASP A 99 -12.12 15.08 -8.24
N LEU A 100 -12.36 13.95 -7.57
CA LEU A 100 -13.50 13.75 -6.70
C LEU A 100 -13.47 14.73 -5.51
N ALA A 101 -12.32 14.89 -4.86
CA ALA A 101 -12.16 15.85 -3.77
C ALA A 101 -12.43 17.29 -4.24
N ALA A 102 -11.92 17.68 -5.41
CA ALA A 102 -12.19 18.99 -6.00
C ALA A 102 -13.69 19.20 -6.24
N ARG A 103 -14.39 18.22 -6.84
CA ARG A 103 -15.86 18.27 -7.06
C ARG A 103 -16.63 18.37 -5.75
N VAL A 104 -16.21 17.65 -4.71
CA VAL A 104 -16.82 17.73 -3.36
C VAL A 104 -16.64 19.13 -2.78
N ILE A 105 -15.43 19.69 -2.85
CA ILE A 105 -15.12 21.03 -2.33
C ILE A 105 -15.93 22.09 -3.09
N GLU A 106 -15.97 22.02 -4.42
CA GLU A 106 -16.75 22.93 -5.27
C GLU A 106 -18.24 22.90 -4.91
N PHE A 107 -18.82 21.70 -4.77
CA PHE A 107 -20.21 21.56 -4.36
C PHE A 107 -20.46 22.12 -2.96
N CYS A 108 -19.58 21.84 -2.00
CA CYS A 108 -19.70 22.35 -0.64
C CYS A 108 -19.60 23.88 -0.60
N MET A 109 -18.73 24.48 -1.39
CA MET A 109 -18.65 25.95 -1.53
C MET A 109 -19.92 26.53 -2.15
N ALA A 110 -20.48 25.87 -3.17
CA ALA A 110 -21.71 26.31 -3.82
C ALA A 110 -22.94 26.22 -2.90
N GLU A 111 -23.08 25.11 -2.16
CA GLU A 111 -24.19 24.89 -1.21
C GLU A 111 -24.02 25.63 0.12
N SER A 112 -22.84 26.20 0.40
CA SER A 112 -22.58 26.92 1.65
C SER A 112 -23.59 28.05 1.93
N ARG A 113 -24.13 28.66 0.87
CA ARG A 113 -25.15 29.72 0.99
C ARG A 113 -26.52 29.20 1.45
N VAL A 114 -26.81 27.92 1.23
CA VAL A 114 -28.10 27.28 1.53
C VAL A 114 -28.03 26.46 2.82
N THR A 115 -26.90 25.78 3.04
CA THR A 115 -26.72 24.83 4.15
C THR A 115 -25.77 25.33 5.24
N GLY A 116 -25.13 26.49 5.04
CA GLY A 116 -24.14 27.02 5.98
C GLY A 116 -22.82 26.24 5.89
N SER A 117 -22.27 25.83 7.04
CA SER A 117 -20.98 25.14 7.11
C SER A 117 -21.06 23.61 7.03
N LEU A 118 -22.26 23.04 6.94
CA LEU A 118 -22.48 21.58 7.00
C LEU A 118 -23.36 21.12 5.86
N VAL A 119 -22.78 20.32 4.95
CA VAL A 119 -23.50 19.72 3.83
C VAL A 119 -23.73 18.23 4.13
N PRO A 120 -24.99 17.74 4.12
CA PRO A 120 -25.25 16.32 4.31
C PRO A 120 -24.63 15.47 3.18
N LEU A 121 -23.90 14.42 3.55
CA LEU A 121 -23.26 13.49 2.60
C LEU A 121 -24.21 12.95 1.51
N PRO A 122 -25.48 12.58 1.80
CA PRO A 122 -26.41 12.15 0.76
C PRO A 122 -26.68 13.23 -0.32
N ARG A 123 -26.61 14.52 0.02
CA ARG A 123 -26.75 15.61 -0.97
C ARG A 123 -25.53 15.69 -1.87
N VAL A 124 -24.33 15.54 -1.29
CA VAL A 124 -23.06 15.49 -2.03
C VAL A 124 -23.08 14.32 -3.02
N LEU A 125 -23.37 13.10 -2.54
CA LEU A 125 -23.43 11.91 -3.38
C LEU A 125 -24.45 12.04 -4.51
N ARG A 126 -25.65 12.56 -4.22
CA ARG A 126 -26.67 12.80 -5.24
C ARG A 126 -26.20 13.80 -6.30
N HIS A 127 -25.52 14.86 -5.88
CA HIS A 127 -24.99 15.87 -6.80
C HIS A 127 -23.90 15.27 -7.70
N LEU A 128 -22.92 14.59 -7.12
CA LEU A 128 -21.82 13.97 -7.86
C LEU A 128 -22.34 12.94 -8.88
N ARG A 129 -23.24 12.05 -8.48
CA ARG A 129 -23.88 11.07 -9.38
C ARG A 129 -24.72 11.71 -10.49
N SER A 130 -25.25 12.91 -10.26
CA SER A 130 -25.99 13.64 -11.30
C SER A 130 -25.09 14.27 -12.36
N GLN A 131 -23.85 14.61 -12.01
CA GLN A 131 -22.89 15.17 -12.96
C GLN A 131 -22.22 14.10 -13.83
N THR A 132 -21.99 12.92 -13.27
CA THR A 132 -21.35 11.80 -13.96
C THR A 132 -22.19 10.53 -13.78
N PRO A 133 -23.24 10.34 -14.61
CA PRO A 133 -24.12 9.17 -14.53
C PRO A 133 -23.40 7.85 -14.82
N ASP A 134 -22.33 7.90 -15.61
CA ASP A 134 -21.51 6.74 -15.97
C ASP A 134 -20.46 6.38 -14.91
N ASP A 135 -20.18 7.28 -13.95
CA ASP A 135 -19.26 7.01 -12.86
C ASP A 135 -20.03 6.41 -11.67
N ASP A 136 -19.72 5.15 -11.33
CA ASP A 136 -20.26 4.53 -10.12
C ASP A 136 -19.51 5.11 -8.89
N ILE A 137 -20.07 6.15 -8.27
CA ILE A 137 -19.49 6.80 -7.08
C ILE A 137 -20.13 6.18 -5.82
N SER A 138 -19.32 5.55 -4.98
CA SER A 138 -19.75 4.96 -3.71
C SER A 138 -19.58 5.94 -2.55
N THR A 139 -20.28 5.70 -1.44
CA THR A 139 -20.08 6.45 -0.18
C THR A 139 -18.63 6.36 0.30
N SER A 140 -18.01 5.18 0.13
CA SER A 140 -16.62 4.94 0.56
C SER A 140 -15.58 5.74 -0.21
N ASP A 141 -15.92 6.24 -1.41
CA ASP A 141 -15.04 7.12 -2.18
C ASP A 141 -15.03 8.54 -1.62
N VAL A 142 -16.10 8.97 -0.94
CA VAL A 142 -16.24 10.33 -0.38
C VAL A 142 -15.81 10.42 1.08
N GLU A 143 -15.91 9.32 1.83
CA GLU A 143 -15.54 9.25 3.26
C GLU A 143 -14.02 9.17 3.50
N ARG A 144 -13.23 8.98 2.46
CA ARG A 144 -11.78 8.75 2.54
C ARG A 144 -10.94 10.02 2.41
#